data_AF-A0A7J8SWP9-F1
#
_entry.id   AF-A0A7J8SWP9-F1
#
_cell.length_a   1.000
_cell.length_b   1.000
_cell.length_c   1.000
_cell.angle_alpha   90.00
_cell.angle_beta   90.00
_cell.angle_gamma   90.00
#
_symmetry.space_group_name_H-M   'P 1'
#
loop_
_entity.id
_entity.type
_entity.pdbx_description
1 polymer ?
#
loop_
_entity_poly.entity_id
_entity_poly.type
_entity_poly.pdbx_seq_one_letter_code
_entity_poly.pdbx_strand_id
1 'polypeptide(L)'
;EGFGRIGRLVARVALQSDDIELVAVNDPFITTEYMTYMFKYDSVHGQWKHHELKVKDSKTLLFGEKPVTVFGIRNPEEIPWAEAGAEYVVESTGVFTDKDKAAAHLKVINDKFGIVEGLMTTVHSITATQKTVDGPSMKDWRGGRAASFNIIPSSTGAAKAVGKVLPALNGKLTGMAFRVPTVDVSVVDLTVRLEKKATYDEIKAAIKAESEGNLKGILGYVDEDLVSTDFIGDNRYYVIVN
;
A
#
# COMPACT_ATOMS: atom_id res chain seq x y z
N GLU A 1 -4.38 7.73 -12.11
CA GLU A 1 -5.20 6.77 -12.88
C GLU A 1 -5.71 5.65 -11.97
N GLY A 2 -7.00 5.33 -12.06
CA GLY A 2 -7.72 4.43 -11.17
C GLY A 2 -8.20 5.12 -9.89
N PHE A 3 -9.50 5.02 -9.57
CA PHE A 3 -10.11 5.60 -8.37
C PHE A 3 -10.58 4.51 -7.38
N GLY A 4 -9.79 3.43 -7.31
CA GLY A 4 -9.93 2.33 -6.38
C GLY A 4 -9.40 2.64 -4.97
N ARG A 5 -9.10 1.61 -4.18
CA ARG A 5 -8.62 1.77 -2.80
C ARG A 5 -7.39 2.67 -2.72
N ILE A 6 -6.35 2.40 -3.52
CA ILE A 6 -5.10 3.18 -3.52
C ILE A 6 -5.34 4.60 -4.05
N GLY A 7 -5.98 4.74 -5.22
CA GLY A 7 -6.24 6.05 -5.82
C GLY A 7 -7.02 7.01 -4.89
N ARG A 8 -8.05 6.52 -4.19
CA ARG A 8 -8.80 7.35 -3.23
C ARG A 8 -7.98 7.75 -2.00
N LEU A 9 -7.15 6.85 -1.48
CA LEU A 9 -6.30 7.16 -0.33
C LEU A 9 -5.19 8.14 -0.69
N VAL A 10 -4.58 7.98 -1.87
CA VAL A 10 -3.63 8.96 -2.42
C VAL A 10 -4.29 10.33 -2.55
N ALA A 11 -5.50 10.40 -3.10
CA ALA A 11 -6.25 11.65 -3.18
C ALA A 11 -6.53 12.25 -1.79
N ARG A 12 -6.90 11.45 -0.79
CA ARG A 12 -7.09 11.92 0.59
C ARG A 12 -5.83 12.52 1.19
N VAL A 13 -4.65 11.94 0.92
CA VAL A 13 -3.36 12.46 1.39
C VAL A 13 -2.97 13.72 0.63
N ALA A 14 -3.09 13.72 -0.70
CA ALA A 14 -2.75 14.87 -1.54
C ALA A 14 -3.59 16.11 -1.17
N LEU A 15 -4.89 15.95 -0.92
CA LEU A 15 -5.78 17.04 -0.52
C LEU A 15 -5.50 17.63 0.87
N GLN A 16 -4.61 17.02 1.64
CA GLN A 16 -4.14 17.51 2.94
C GLN A 16 -2.69 18.01 2.88
N SER A 17 -2.06 17.98 1.72
CA SER A 17 -0.69 18.44 1.51
C SER A 17 -0.69 19.83 0.89
N ASP A 18 0.22 20.68 1.35
CA ASP A 18 0.48 21.99 0.73
C ASP A 18 1.43 21.87 -0.48
N ASP A 19 2.14 20.73 -0.61
CA ASP A 19 3.15 20.50 -1.64
C ASP A 19 2.59 19.80 -2.89
N ILE A 20 1.36 19.27 -2.82
CA ILE A 20 0.76 18.45 -3.87
C ILE A 20 -0.63 18.99 -4.20
N GLU A 21 -0.88 19.23 -5.48
CA GLU A 21 -2.21 19.55 -5.99
C GLU A 21 -2.79 18.36 -6.76
N LEU A 22 -3.98 17.91 -6.34
CA LEU A 22 -4.75 16.94 -7.11
C LEU A 22 -5.50 17.67 -8.22
N VAL A 23 -5.05 17.53 -9.47
CA VAL A 23 -5.65 18.24 -10.62
C VAL A 23 -6.59 17.38 -11.45
N ALA A 24 -6.40 16.06 -11.47
CA ALA A 24 -7.23 15.13 -12.23
C ALA A 24 -7.31 13.72 -11.66
N VAL A 25 -8.40 13.03 -12.00
CA VAL A 25 -8.61 11.59 -11.77
C VAL A 25 -9.16 10.93 -13.04
N ASN A 26 -8.85 9.65 -13.27
CA ASN A 26 -9.45 8.85 -14.34
C ASN A 26 -9.98 7.54 -13.78
N ASP A 27 -11.24 7.22 -14.04
CA ASP A 27 -11.78 5.87 -13.85
C ASP A 27 -12.96 5.63 -14.82
N PRO A 28 -12.85 4.72 -15.79
CA PRO A 28 -13.89 4.49 -16.79
C PRO A 28 -15.10 3.72 -16.26
N PHE A 29 -15.09 3.29 -14.99
CA PHE A 29 -16.14 2.47 -14.40
C PHE A 29 -16.97 3.21 -13.34
N ILE A 30 -16.67 4.47 -13.05
CA ILE A 30 -17.25 5.22 -11.93
C ILE A 30 -17.66 6.62 -12.41
N THR A 31 -18.91 7.04 -12.15
CA THR A 31 -19.37 8.42 -12.45
C THR A 31 -18.93 9.42 -11.38
N THR A 32 -18.99 10.72 -11.64
CA THR A 32 -18.63 11.76 -10.66
C THR A 32 -19.47 11.68 -9.37
N GLU A 33 -20.77 11.35 -9.48
CA GLU A 33 -21.64 11.12 -8.34
C GLU A 33 -21.18 9.91 -7.51
N TYR A 34 -20.81 8.82 -8.19
CA TYR A 34 -20.38 7.61 -7.49
C TYR A 34 -18.98 7.77 -6.89
N MET A 35 -18.05 8.46 -7.59
CA MET A 35 -16.75 8.85 -7.04
C MET A 35 -16.93 9.67 -5.76
N THR A 36 -17.86 10.63 -5.77
CA THR A 36 -18.18 11.45 -4.60
C THR A 36 -18.63 10.60 -3.42
N TYR A 37 -19.55 9.67 -3.64
CA TYR A 37 -20.01 8.74 -2.61
C TYR A 37 -18.87 7.87 -2.06
N MET A 38 -18.10 7.22 -2.93
CA MET A 38 -16.99 6.33 -2.54
C MET A 38 -15.83 7.06 -1.86
N PHE A 39 -15.64 8.34 -2.17
CA PHE A 39 -14.64 9.17 -1.51
C PHE A 39 -15.13 9.65 -0.13
N LYS A 40 -16.40 10.06 -0.04
CA LYS A 40 -17.01 10.56 1.20
C LYS A 40 -17.08 9.50 2.28
N TYR A 41 -17.41 8.27 1.94
CA TYR A 41 -17.57 7.17 2.89
C TYR A 41 -16.53 6.07 2.62
N ASP A 42 -15.63 5.84 3.57
CA ASP A 42 -14.68 4.73 3.53
C ASP A 42 -14.87 3.83 4.76
N SER A 43 -15.03 2.53 4.54
CA SER A 43 -15.31 1.57 5.61
C SER A 43 -14.13 1.34 6.56
N VAL A 44 -12.91 1.67 6.14
CA VAL A 44 -11.68 1.49 6.93
C VAL A 44 -11.24 2.81 7.53
N HIS A 45 -11.15 3.86 6.70
CA HIS A 45 -10.59 5.15 7.10
C HIS A 45 -11.66 6.21 7.43
N GLY A 46 -12.90 5.77 7.59
CA GLY A 46 -14.02 6.62 7.98
C GLY A 46 -14.42 7.65 6.93
N GLN A 47 -15.29 8.56 7.37
CA GLN A 47 -15.84 9.61 6.52
C GLN A 47 -14.80 10.70 6.25
N TRP A 48 -14.84 11.29 5.05
CA TRP A 48 -14.09 12.49 4.75
C TRP A 48 -14.66 13.68 5.54
N LYS A 49 -13.81 14.36 6.33
CA LYS A 49 -14.21 15.44 7.27
C LYS A 49 -13.60 16.81 6.98
N HIS A 50 -12.84 16.97 5.90
CA HIS A 50 -12.14 18.22 5.60
C HIS A 50 -13.03 19.11 4.71
N HIS A 51 -12.64 19.34 3.46
CA HIS A 51 -13.39 20.18 2.54
C HIS A 51 -14.68 19.50 2.07
N GLU A 52 -15.72 20.31 1.82
CA GLU A 52 -16.95 19.83 1.19
C GLU A 52 -16.66 19.30 -0.21
N LEU A 53 -17.16 18.11 -0.54
CA LEU A 53 -17.04 17.53 -1.87
C LEU A 53 -18.35 17.73 -2.63
N LYS A 54 -18.27 18.41 -3.78
CA LYS A 54 -19.42 18.65 -4.67
C LYS A 54 -19.15 18.09 -6.06
N VAL A 55 -20.21 17.57 -6.67
CA VAL A 55 -20.23 17.32 -8.11
C VAL A 55 -20.57 18.65 -8.79
N LYS A 56 -19.69 19.15 -9.65
CA LYS A 56 -19.99 20.32 -10.49
C LYS A 56 -20.70 19.89 -11.76
N ASP A 57 -20.17 18.85 -12.42
CA ASP A 57 -20.72 18.25 -13.63
C ASP A 57 -20.15 16.82 -13.82
N SER A 58 -20.45 16.19 -14.95
CA SER A 58 -20.01 14.82 -15.27
C SER A 58 -18.51 14.66 -15.49
N LYS A 59 -17.75 15.76 -15.56
CA LYS A 59 -16.31 15.78 -15.78
C LYS A 59 -15.55 16.56 -14.73
N THR A 60 -16.21 17.04 -13.67
CA THR A 60 -15.58 17.92 -12.69
C THR A 60 -16.12 17.67 -11.28
N LEU A 61 -15.19 17.41 -10.35
CA LEU A 61 -15.44 17.42 -8.91
C LEU A 61 -14.88 18.70 -8.29
N LEU A 62 -15.49 19.16 -7.21
CA LEU A 62 -14.99 20.29 -6.41
C LEU A 62 -14.65 19.80 -5.01
N PHE A 63 -13.39 19.97 -4.61
CA PHE A 63 -12.93 19.77 -3.25
C PHE A 63 -12.78 21.14 -2.60
N GLY A 64 -13.82 21.55 -1.86
CA GLY A 64 -14.00 22.96 -1.50
C GLY A 64 -14.28 23.78 -2.75
N GLU A 65 -13.43 24.76 -3.03
CA GLU A 65 -13.51 25.57 -4.26
C GLU A 65 -12.60 25.04 -5.39
N LYS A 66 -11.72 24.08 -5.09
CA LYS A 66 -10.73 23.58 -6.05
C LYS A 66 -11.36 22.58 -7.03
N PRO A 67 -11.32 22.86 -8.35
CA PRO A 67 -11.82 21.93 -9.37
C PRO A 67 -10.81 20.81 -9.66
N VAL A 68 -11.31 19.60 -9.79
CA VAL A 68 -10.56 18.41 -10.19
C VAL A 68 -11.23 17.79 -11.40
N THR A 69 -10.48 17.66 -12.48
CA THR A 69 -10.96 17.09 -13.73
C THR A 69 -11.16 15.58 -13.58
N VAL A 70 -12.27 15.07 -14.08
CA VAL A 70 -12.61 13.65 -14.09
C VAL A 70 -12.66 13.16 -15.53
N PHE A 71 -11.79 12.20 -15.81
CA PHE A 71 -11.81 11.42 -17.03
C PHE A 71 -12.49 10.06 -16.79
N GLY A 72 -13.10 9.52 -17.84
CA GLY A 72 -13.71 8.19 -17.87
C GLY A 72 -13.19 7.37 -19.05
N ILE A 73 -11.90 7.52 -19.36
CA ILE A 73 -11.28 6.99 -20.57
C ILE A 73 -10.64 5.64 -20.23
N ARG A 74 -10.88 4.64 -21.09
CA ARG A 74 -10.39 3.27 -20.89
C ARG A 74 -8.96 3.07 -21.35
N ASN A 75 -8.57 3.70 -22.45
CA ASN A 75 -7.22 3.59 -22.99
C ASN A 75 -6.33 4.63 -22.30
N PRO A 76 -5.30 4.24 -21.52
CA PRO A 76 -4.46 5.17 -20.79
C PRO A 76 -3.76 6.21 -21.68
N GLU A 77 -3.42 5.82 -22.91
CA GLU A 77 -2.73 6.68 -23.90
C GLU A 77 -3.61 7.83 -24.42
N GLU A 78 -4.94 7.70 -24.29
CA GLU A 78 -5.91 8.70 -24.75
C GLU A 78 -6.27 9.72 -23.66
N ILE A 79 -5.75 9.57 -22.44
CA ILE A 79 -6.10 10.46 -21.33
C ILE A 79 -5.31 11.78 -21.48
N PRO A 80 -5.98 12.94 -21.58
CA PRO A 80 -5.31 14.21 -21.82
C PRO A 80 -4.78 14.83 -20.52
N TRP A 81 -3.83 14.15 -19.87
CA TRP A 81 -3.25 14.57 -18.58
C TRP A 81 -2.65 15.98 -18.62
N ALA A 82 -1.98 16.31 -19.72
CA ALA A 82 -1.36 17.63 -19.92
C ALA A 82 -2.39 18.77 -19.94
N GLU A 83 -3.60 18.54 -20.47
CA GLU A 83 -4.67 19.54 -20.49
C GLU A 83 -5.20 19.86 -19.08
N ALA A 84 -5.13 18.88 -18.17
CA ALA A 84 -5.46 19.06 -16.77
C ALA A 84 -4.28 19.59 -15.93
N GLY A 85 -3.11 19.84 -16.54
CA GLY A 85 -1.92 20.31 -15.83
C GLY A 85 -1.24 19.25 -14.95
N ALA A 86 -1.47 17.95 -15.21
CA ALA A 86 -0.85 16.90 -14.42
C ALA A 86 0.63 16.68 -14.80
N GLU A 87 1.54 16.93 -13.86
CA GLU A 87 2.99 16.68 -14.04
C GLU A 87 3.37 15.23 -13.69
N TYR A 88 2.69 14.64 -12.71
CA TYR A 88 2.91 13.27 -12.25
C TYR A 88 1.60 12.50 -12.24
N VAL A 89 1.63 11.26 -12.72
CA VAL A 89 0.47 10.36 -12.73
C VAL A 89 0.71 9.21 -11.75
N VAL A 90 -0.17 9.10 -10.76
CA VAL A 90 -0.20 7.93 -9.87
C VAL A 90 -1.02 6.82 -10.54
N GLU A 91 -0.33 5.79 -11.01
CA GLU A 91 -0.94 4.60 -11.61
C GLU A 91 -1.38 3.61 -10.51
N SER A 92 -2.69 3.44 -10.34
CA SER A 92 -3.27 2.67 -9.24
C SER A 92 -4.41 1.73 -9.67
N THR A 93 -4.52 1.45 -10.98
CA THR A 93 -5.46 0.46 -11.53
C THR A 93 -5.05 -0.97 -11.16
N GLY A 94 -3.76 -1.18 -10.89
CA GLY A 94 -3.18 -2.50 -10.60
C GLY A 94 -2.86 -3.32 -11.85
N VAL A 95 -3.03 -2.76 -13.05
CA VAL A 95 -2.69 -3.39 -14.34
C VAL A 95 -1.22 -3.12 -14.70
N PHE A 96 -0.66 -1.98 -14.29
CA PHE A 96 0.74 -1.59 -14.50
C PHE A 96 1.45 -1.49 -13.14
N THR A 97 2.32 -2.45 -12.80
CA THR A 97 2.88 -2.56 -11.44
C THR A 97 4.40 -2.77 -11.44
N ASP A 98 5.16 -1.69 -11.26
CA ASP A 98 6.57 -1.75 -10.87
C ASP A 98 6.75 -1.66 -9.35
N LYS A 99 7.76 -2.38 -8.84
CA LYS A 99 7.78 -2.97 -7.49
C LYS A 99 8.91 -2.43 -6.62
N ASP A 100 8.86 -1.17 -6.22
CA ASP A 100 9.91 -0.60 -5.37
C ASP A 100 9.30 0.06 -4.13
N LYS A 101 9.64 -0.50 -2.95
CA LYS A 101 9.65 0.13 -1.60
C LYS A 101 9.70 -0.86 -0.41
N ALA A 102 9.71 -2.17 -0.65
CA ALA A 102 9.63 -3.19 0.41
C ALA A 102 10.93 -3.48 1.20
N ALA A 103 11.93 -2.58 1.21
CA ALA A 103 13.30 -2.93 1.57
C ALA A 103 13.90 -2.22 2.80
N ALA A 104 13.21 -1.23 3.39
CA ALA A 104 13.81 -0.34 4.40
C ALA A 104 14.29 -1.07 5.67
N HIS A 105 13.46 -1.93 6.28
CA HIS A 105 13.84 -2.69 7.48
C HIS A 105 14.95 -3.74 7.20
N LEU A 106 14.92 -4.35 6.01
CA LEU A 106 15.93 -5.30 5.55
C LEU A 106 17.29 -4.63 5.35
N LYS A 107 17.31 -3.37 4.89
CA LYS A 107 18.52 -2.58 4.79
C LYS A 107 19.18 -2.38 6.15
N VAL A 108 18.42 -1.99 7.18
CA VAL A 108 18.96 -1.77 8.54
C VAL A 108 19.63 -3.03 9.08
N ILE A 109 18.95 -4.18 8.99
CA ILE A 109 19.47 -5.47 9.48
C ILE A 109 20.69 -5.90 8.66
N ASN A 110 20.63 -5.81 7.33
CA ASN A 110 21.74 -6.19 6.47
C ASN A 110 22.98 -5.33 6.68
N ASP A 111 22.83 -4.01 6.78
CA ASP A 111 23.96 -3.09 6.91
C ASP A 111 24.68 -3.29 8.25
N LYS A 112 23.95 -3.55 9.34
CA LYS A 112 24.57 -3.78 10.65
C LYS A 112 25.09 -5.19 10.84
N PHE A 113 24.26 -6.20 10.53
CA PHE A 113 24.49 -7.59 10.93
C PHE A 113 24.80 -8.54 9.76
N GLY A 114 24.52 -8.13 8.53
CA GLY A 114 24.64 -8.97 7.34
C GLY A 114 23.54 -10.04 7.29
N ILE A 115 22.81 -10.12 6.17
CA ILE A 115 21.86 -11.21 5.94
C ILE A 115 22.50 -12.25 5.03
N VAL A 116 22.53 -13.50 5.49
CA VAL A 116 23.02 -14.64 4.72
C VAL A 116 21.90 -15.20 3.85
N GLU A 117 20.75 -15.47 4.45
CA GLU A 117 19.53 -15.94 3.79
C GLU A 117 18.31 -15.62 4.66
N GLY A 118 17.13 -15.59 4.06
CA GLY A 118 15.90 -15.34 4.78
C GLY A 118 14.64 -15.81 4.07
N LEU A 119 13.64 -16.14 4.88
CA LEU A 119 12.31 -16.52 4.43
C LEU A 119 11.29 -15.56 5.04
N MET A 120 10.42 -15.05 4.18
CA MET A 120 9.38 -14.09 4.56
C MET A 120 8.00 -14.72 4.43
N THR A 121 7.18 -14.56 5.45
CA THR A 121 5.74 -14.83 5.40
C THR A 121 5.00 -13.52 5.63
N THR A 122 4.04 -13.18 4.78
CA THR A 122 3.13 -12.08 5.08
C THR A 122 1.73 -12.60 5.40
N VAL A 123 1.20 -12.24 6.56
CA VAL A 123 -0.21 -12.43 6.87
C VAL A 123 -0.92 -11.15 6.44
N HIS A 124 -1.66 -11.25 5.34
CA HIS A 124 -2.08 -10.11 4.55
C HIS A 124 -3.60 -9.97 4.49
N SER A 125 -4.08 -8.74 4.68
CA SER A 125 -5.48 -8.37 4.58
C SER A 125 -6.10 -8.66 3.21
N ILE A 126 -7.44 -8.68 3.18
CA ILE A 126 -8.23 -8.86 1.96
C ILE A 126 -7.97 -7.72 0.97
N THR A 127 -7.73 -8.09 -0.29
CA THR A 127 -7.65 -7.14 -1.42
C THR A 127 -8.81 -7.30 -2.38
N ALA A 128 -9.05 -6.27 -3.21
CA ALA A 128 -10.17 -6.21 -4.17
C ALA A 128 -10.18 -7.36 -5.21
N THR A 129 -9.06 -8.05 -5.41
CA THR A 129 -8.96 -9.20 -6.32
C THR A 129 -9.60 -10.47 -5.78
N GLN A 130 -9.79 -10.58 -4.46
CA GLN A 130 -10.41 -11.74 -3.81
C GLN A 130 -11.93 -11.69 -3.88
N LYS A 131 -12.59 -12.85 -3.71
CA LYS A 131 -14.04 -12.99 -3.89
C LYS A 131 -14.77 -13.10 -2.55
N THR A 132 -16.00 -12.61 -2.51
CA THR A 132 -16.89 -12.76 -1.35
C THR A 132 -17.35 -14.20 -1.17
N VAL A 133 -17.53 -14.92 -2.27
CA VAL A 133 -17.90 -16.35 -2.33
C VAL A 133 -16.97 -17.09 -3.28
N ASP A 134 -16.98 -18.42 -3.23
CA ASP A 134 -16.16 -19.26 -4.12
C ASP A 134 -16.48 -18.99 -5.61
N GLY A 135 -15.45 -18.70 -6.41
CA GLY A 135 -15.60 -18.37 -7.83
C GLY A 135 -14.28 -18.40 -8.60
N PRO A 136 -14.31 -18.17 -9.93
CA PRO A 136 -13.11 -18.19 -10.76
C PRO A 136 -12.16 -17.03 -10.41
N SER A 137 -10.86 -17.32 -10.43
CA SER A 137 -9.78 -16.36 -10.18
C SER A 137 -8.81 -16.36 -11.35
N MET A 138 -8.44 -15.16 -11.79
CA MET A 138 -7.54 -14.93 -12.92
C MET A 138 -6.07 -15.14 -12.55
N LYS A 139 -5.74 -15.14 -11.25
CA LYS A 139 -4.36 -15.19 -10.77
C LYS A 139 -3.94 -16.59 -10.34
N ASP A 140 -4.75 -17.22 -9.49
CA ASP A 140 -4.50 -18.56 -8.95
C ASP A 140 -5.80 -19.16 -8.40
N TRP A 141 -5.89 -20.49 -8.34
CA TRP A 141 -7.12 -21.19 -7.91
C TRP A 141 -7.51 -20.90 -6.45
N ARG A 142 -6.54 -20.72 -5.56
CA ARG A 142 -6.79 -20.50 -4.12
C ARG A 142 -7.44 -19.14 -3.87
N GLY A 143 -7.02 -18.12 -4.62
CA GLY A 143 -7.58 -16.76 -4.56
C GLY A 143 -9.03 -16.65 -5.01
N GLY A 144 -9.59 -17.71 -5.62
CA GLY A 144 -11.01 -17.80 -5.96
C GLY A 144 -11.92 -18.18 -4.80
N ARG A 145 -11.36 -18.66 -3.67
CA ARG A 145 -12.13 -19.07 -2.49
C ARG A 145 -12.61 -17.86 -1.68
N ALA A 146 -13.72 -18.02 -0.97
CA ALA A 146 -14.36 -16.97 -0.18
C ALA A 146 -13.38 -16.32 0.83
N ALA A 147 -13.14 -15.02 0.68
CA ALA A 147 -12.08 -14.29 1.35
C ALA A 147 -12.28 -14.14 2.87
N SER A 148 -13.54 -13.99 3.32
CA SER A 148 -13.88 -13.73 4.71
C SER A 148 -13.94 -15.00 5.59
N PHE A 149 -13.76 -16.19 5.00
CA PHE A 149 -13.91 -17.47 5.70
C PHE A 149 -12.65 -18.34 5.69
N ASN A 150 -11.62 -17.96 4.93
CA ASN A 150 -10.46 -18.80 4.69
C ASN A 150 -9.15 -18.09 5.05
N ILE A 151 -8.20 -18.88 5.53
CA ILE A 151 -6.77 -18.56 5.43
C ILE A 151 -6.31 -19.07 4.07
N ILE A 152 -5.92 -18.18 3.16
CA ILE A 152 -5.65 -18.52 1.76
C ILE A 152 -4.14 -18.37 1.47
N PRO A 153 -3.39 -19.47 1.30
CA PRO A 153 -2.00 -19.39 0.88
C PRO A 153 -1.88 -18.79 -0.53
N SER A 154 -0.96 -17.86 -0.71
CA SER A 154 -0.72 -17.15 -1.97
C SER A 154 0.78 -16.93 -2.20
N SER A 155 1.19 -16.88 -3.47
CA SER A 155 2.56 -16.54 -3.83
C SER A 155 2.76 -15.02 -3.79
N THR A 156 3.97 -14.59 -3.42
CA THR A 156 4.36 -13.17 -3.42
C THR A 156 5.71 -12.97 -4.09
N GLY A 157 5.81 -11.89 -4.87
CA GLY A 157 7.07 -11.45 -5.46
C GLY A 157 7.83 -10.45 -4.57
N ALA A 158 7.28 -10.06 -3.42
CA ALA A 158 7.82 -8.96 -2.60
C ALA A 158 9.24 -9.25 -2.10
N ALA A 159 9.50 -10.44 -1.55
CA ALA A 159 10.85 -10.82 -1.11
C ALA A 159 11.88 -10.82 -2.26
N LYS A 160 11.47 -11.26 -3.45
CA LYS A 160 12.34 -11.21 -4.65
C LYS A 160 12.57 -9.78 -5.14
N ALA A 161 11.58 -8.90 -4.99
CA ALA A 161 11.71 -7.49 -5.36
C ALA A 161 12.72 -6.75 -4.48
N VAL A 162 12.90 -7.16 -3.21
CA VAL A 162 13.96 -6.61 -2.36
C VAL A 162 15.33 -6.79 -3.00
N GLY A 163 15.61 -7.92 -3.65
CA GLY A 163 16.88 -8.15 -4.35
C GLY A 163 17.16 -7.18 -5.50
N LYS A 164 16.12 -6.54 -6.07
CA LYS A 164 16.27 -5.49 -7.08
C LYS A 164 16.66 -4.15 -6.46
N VAL A 165 16.05 -3.80 -5.33
CA VAL A 165 16.29 -2.53 -4.61
C VAL A 165 17.58 -2.59 -3.78
N LEU A 166 17.89 -3.75 -3.21
CA LEU A 166 19.09 -4.04 -2.44
C LEU A 166 19.87 -5.19 -3.11
N PRO A 167 20.75 -4.90 -4.08
CA PRO A 167 21.48 -5.92 -4.83
C PRO A 167 22.25 -6.91 -3.96
N ALA A 168 22.74 -6.49 -2.78
CA ALA A 168 23.43 -7.35 -1.81
C ALA A 168 22.54 -8.49 -1.24
N LEU A 169 21.22 -8.36 -1.38
CA LEU A 169 20.22 -9.35 -0.96
C LEU A 169 19.63 -10.14 -2.13
N ASN A 170 20.10 -9.91 -3.35
CA ASN A 170 19.60 -10.63 -4.51
C ASN A 170 19.85 -12.14 -4.38
N GLY A 171 18.78 -12.93 -4.57
CA GLY A 171 18.82 -14.39 -4.40
C GLY A 171 18.86 -14.89 -2.96
N LYS A 172 18.99 -14.01 -1.94
CA LYS A 172 19.05 -14.40 -0.53
C LYS A 172 17.68 -14.50 0.15
N LEU A 173 16.67 -13.85 -0.43
CA LEU A 173 15.33 -13.74 0.15
C LEU A 173 14.27 -14.34 -0.77
N THR A 174 13.37 -15.12 -0.18
CA THR A 174 12.14 -15.59 -0.82
C THR A 174 11.00 -15.58 0.20
N GLY A 175 9.78 -15.83 -0.23
CA GLY A 175 8.66 -15.81 0.69
C GLY A 175 7.32 -16.20 0.11
N MET A 176 6.33 -16.21 1.00
CA MET A 176 4.95 -16.57 0.72
C MET A 176 4.00 -15.63 1.48
N ALA A 177 2.70 -15.74 1.19
CA ALA A 177 1.67 -14.98 1.86
C ALA A 177 0.51 -15.89 2.31
N PHE A 178 -0.15 -15.52 3.40
CA PHE A 178 -1.47 -16.00 3.76
C PHE A 178 -2.44 -14.83 3.73
N ARG A 179 -3.49 -14.91 2.93
CA ARG A 179 -4.60 -13.96 3.02
C ARG A 179 -5.52 -14.37 4.16
N VAL A 180 -5.88 -13.42 5.02
CA VAL A 180 -6.74 -13.67 6.18
C VAL A 180 -7.93 -12.71 6.23
N PRO A 181 -9.02 -13.04 6.96
CA PRO A 181 -10.25 -12.23 7.06
C PRO A 181 -10.13 -10.90 7.81
N THR A 182 -9.22 -10.03 7.36
CA THR A 182 -9.03 -8.66 7.85
C THR A 182 -9.15 -7.69 6.68
N VAL A 183 -9.71 -6.51 6.92
CA VAL A 183 -10.08 -5.56 5.84
C VAL A 183 -8.94 -4.61 5.47
N ASP A 184 -8.03 -4.35 6.40
CA ASP A 184 -6.81 -3.56 6.23
C ASP A 184 -5.77 -3.92 7.29
N VAL A 185 -4.54 -3.45 7.09
CA VAL A 185 -3.32 -3.77 7.83
C VAL A 185 -2.85 -5.21 7.59
N SER A 186 -1.54 -5.38 7.43
CA SER A 186 -0.89 -6.67 7.16
C SER A 186 0.40 -6.73 7.96
N VAL A 187 0.84 -7.94 8.29
CA VAL A 187 2.09 -8.16 9.03
C VAL A 187 3.07 -8.95 8.17
N VAL A 188 4.35 -8.64 8.35
CA VAL A 188 5.47 -9.38 7.78
C VAL A 188 6.17 -10.11 8.91
N ASP A 189 6.22 -11.43 8.82
CA ASP A 189 7.12 -12.29 9.57
C ASP A 189 8.35 -12.56 8.71
N LEU A 190 9.52 -12.15 9.21
CA LEU A 190 10.79 -12.28 8.53
C LEU A 190 11.75 -13.09 9.40
N THR A 191 12.03 -14.31 8.95
CA THR A 191 13.06 -15.15 9.56
C THR A 191 14.34 -15.05 8.74
N VAL A 192 15.43 -14.59 9.34
CA VAL A 192 16.73 -14.43 8.67
C VAL A 192 17.84 -15.11 9.45
N ARG A 193 18.84 -15.60 8.72
CA ARG A 193 20.13 -15.98 9.29
C ARG A 193 21.13 -14.85 9.11
N LEU A 194 21.65 -14.35 10.22
CA LEU A 194 22.61 -13.26 10.25
C LEU A 194 24.05 -13.77 10.07
N GLU A 195 24.90 -12.94 9.47
CA GLU A 195 26.33 -13.21 9.35
C GLU A 195 27.04 -12.92 10.68
N LYS A 196 26.78 -11.74 11.26
CA LYS A 196 27.27 -11.35 12.57
C LYS A 196 26.27 -11.79 13.63
N LYS A 197 26.79 -12.38 14.72
CA LYS A 197 25.98 -12.68 15.90
C LYS A 197 25.42 -11.38 16.46
N ALA A 198 24.13 -11.39 16.79
CA ALA A 198 23.44 -10.30 17.44
C ALA A 198 22.40 -10.89 18.40
N THR A 199 22.27 -10.26 19.55
CA THR A 199 21.15 -10.46 20.47
C THR A 199 19.90 -9.76 19.95
N TYR A 200 18.74 -10.16 20.45
CA TYR A 200 17.49 -9.54 20.06
C TYR A 200 17.43 -8.05 20.46
N ASP A 201 17.98 -7.70 21.64
CA ASP A 201 18.05 -6.31 22.10
C ASP A 201 18.96 -5.44 21.22
N GLU A 202 20.08 -5.99 20.72
CA GLU A 202 20.94 -5.28 19.76
C GLU A 202 20.21 -5.00 18.43
N ILE A 203 19.40 -5.95 17.96
CA ILE A 203 18.59 -5.78 16.76
C ILE A 203 17.52 -4.72 16.98
N LYS A 204 16.78 -4.77 18.12
CA LYS A 204 15.79 -3.76 18.49
C LYS A 204 16.40 -2.36 18.56
N ALA A 205 17.53 -2.22 19.25
CA ALA A 205 18.23 -0.95 19.38
C ALA A 205 18.68 -0.39 18.02
N ALA A 206 19.15 -1.27 17.12
CA ALA A 206 19.54 -0.87 15.77
C ALA A 206 18.36 -0.33 14.96
N ILE A 207 17.22 -1.01 15.02
CA ILE A 207 16.00 -0.62 14.31
C ILE A 207 15.43 0.68 14.88
N LYS A 208 15.36 0.79 16.21
CA LYS A 208 14.88 1.99 16.90
C LYS A 208 15.73 3.22 16.55
N ALA A 209 17.05 3.07 16.53
CA ALA A 209 17.93 4.18 16.17
C ALA A 209 17.69 4.69 14.74
N GLU A 210 17.45 3.79 13.77
CA GLU A 210 17.16 4.19 12.39
C GLU A 210 15.74 4.74 12.21
N SER A 211 14.75 4.23 12.94
CA SER A 211 13.37 4.74 12.92
C SER A 211 13.26 6.15 13.50
N GLU A 212 14.10 6.49 14.49
CA GLU A 212 14.18 7.82 15.08
C GLU A 212 15.13 8.76 14.31
N GLY A 213 16.01 8.18 13.48
CA GLY A 213 17.03 8.87 12.69
C GLY A 213 16.71 8.91 11.19
N ASN A 214 17.52 8.21 10.39
CA ASN A 214 17.52 8.34 8.92
C ASN A 214 16.21 7.90 8.24
N LEU A 215 15.44 7.02 8.88
CA LEU A 215 14.19 6.48 8.36
C LEU A 215 12.96 7.05 9.07
N LYS A 216 13.10 8.18 9.78
CA LYS A 216 11.99 8.85 10.46
C LYS A 216 10.86 9.16 9.48
N GLY A 217 9.64 8.77 9.84
CA GLY A 217 8.44 8.88 8.99
C GLY A 217 8.26 7.76 7.96
N ILE A 218 9.28 6.93 7.75
CA ILE A 218 9.23 5.75 6.87
C ILE A 218 9.15 4.47 7.70
N LEU A 219 10.05 4.32 8.67
CA LEU A 219 10.10 3.20 9.60
C LEU A 219 9.65 3.67 10.99
N GLY A 220 8.74 2.93 11.61
CA GLY A 220 8.34 3.07 13.01
C GLY A 220 8.89 1.94 13.87
N TYR A 221 9.05 2.22 15.15
CA TYR A 221 9.36 1.24 16.19
C TYR A 221 8.37 1.45 17.34
N VAL A 222 7.81 0.38 17.88
CA VAL A 222 6.89 0.41 19.01
C VAL A 222 7.15 -0.77 19.93
N ASP A 223 7.02 -0.56 21.23
CA ASP A 223 7.27 -1.53 22.30
C ASP A 223 6.02 -1.58 23.19
N GLU A 224 4.89 -1.91 22.57
CA GLU A 224 3.56 -1.96 23.16
C GLU A 224 2.82 -3.17 22.58
N ASP A 225 1.91 -3.76 23.36
CA ASP A 225 1.10 -4.92 22.98
C ASP A 225 0.00 -4.54 21.96
N LEU A 226 0.40 -4.20 20.73
CA LEU A 226 -0.50 -3.74 19.68
C LEU A 226 -1.04 -4.88 18.81
N VAL A 227 -2.21 -4.63 18.22
CA VAL A 227 -2.86 -5.50 17.24
C VAL A 227 -3.07 -4.76 15.91
N SER A 228 -3.53 -5.47 14.87
CA SER A 228 -3.59 -4.93 13.51
C SER A 228 -4.40 -3.63 13.40
N THR A 229 -5.49 -3.49 14.15
CA THR A 229 -6.36 -2.31 14.07
C THR A 229 -5.70 -1.02 14.57
N ASP A 230 -4.67 -1.14 15.41
CA ASP A 230 -3.97 0.01 15.99
C ASP A 230 -3.10 0.75 14.95
N PHE A 231 -2.85 0.11 13.80
CA PHE A 231 -2.11 0.69 12.67
C PHE A 231 -3.01 1.22 11.54
N ILE A 232 -4.34 1.18 11.70
CA ILE A 232 -5.25 1.74 10.69
C ILE A 232 -5.04 3.25 10.59
N GLY A 233 -4.70 3.72 9.39
CA GLY A 233 -4.41 5.14 9.14
C GLY A 233 -3.02 5.59 9.56
N ASP A 234 -2.14 4.66 9.97
CA ASP A 234 -0.72 4.96 10.13
C ASP A 234 -0.09 5.23 8.75
N ASN A 235 0.64 6.34 8.65
CA ASN A 235 1.25 6.80 7.41
C ASN A 235 2.69 6.26 7.20
N ARG A 236 3.22 5.52 8.17
CA ARG A 236 4.55 4.89 8.08
C ARG A 236 4.48 3.63 7.19
N TYR A 237 5.56 3.34 6.48
CA TYR A 237 5.64 2.17 5.58
C TYR A 237 5.80 0.85 6.32
N TYR A 238 6.52 0.86 7.44
CA TYR A 238 6.73 -0.30 8.30
C TYR A 238 6.68 0.16 9.75
N VAL A 239 6.04 -0.62 10.62
CA VAL A 239 6.18 -0.47 12.06
C VAL A 239 6.59 -1.82 12.63
N ILE A 240 7.71 -1.83 13.36
CA ILE A 240 8.19 -3.03 14.03
C ILE A 240 7.59 -3.04 15.44
N VAL A 241 6.77 -4.06 15.67
CA VAL A 241 6.09 -4.35 16.94
C VAL A 241 6.90 -5.44 17.65
N ASN A 242 7.14 -5.24 18.94
CA ASN A 242 7.78 -6.20 19.84
C ASN A 242 6.75 -6.73 20.82
#